data_AF-A0A958TXZ6-F1
#
_entry.id   AF-A0A958TXZ6-F1
#
_cell.length_a   1.000
_cell.length_b   1.000
_cell.length_c   1.000
_cell.angle_alpha   90.00
_cell.angle_beta   90.00
_cell.angle_gamma   90.00
#
_symmetry.space_group_name_H-M   'P 1'
#
loop_
_entity.id
_entity.type
_entity.pdbx_description
1 polymer ?
#
loop_
_entity_poly.entity_id
_entity_poly.type
_entity_poly.pdbx_seq_one_letter_code
_entity_poly.pdbx_strand_id
1 'polypeptide(L)'
;MRILLVGEYSRLHNSLKEGLQALGHEVTLVSTGDEFKNFPSDILLKRKYDSGISKKVKVGLFKLFGKDISSLSLKNQFFQQKERFKGFDVVQLINESPLGILPKYEKEIISYLKENNKKLFLLSCGTDFTSVKYAYEKKFRYSIFNPFFEGKISEKEFFPALKYLKPEYEELHDFVFENVDGIIASDLDYDIPLVGNNKYLGLIPNPVNTEKLKLQPFVSEEKTIIFHGINRANYFKKGNDYFEAALKKLQQEHSEKVEVVTVENVPYSEYIEKYNSAHILLDQVFAYDQGYNALEAMAKGKVVFTGAEKEFLERYNLMEDEVCINALPDVDYLFKKMEDLILNPEKLRVISNNARAFIEREHNYISIAKKYLETWKK
;
A
#
# COMPACT_ATOMS: atom_id res chain seq x y z
N MET A 1 24.28 8.49 7.53
CA MET A 1 24.41 7.14 6.90
C MET A 1 24.13 7.28 5.42
N ARG A 2 24.66 6.36 4.61
CA ARG A 2 24.29 6.18 3.20
C ARG A 2 23.26 5.06 3.12
N ILE A 3 22.06 5.37 2.65
CA ILE A 3 20.91 4.45 2.63
C ILE A 3 20.42 4.25 1.19
N LEU A 4 20.22 2.99 0.81
CA LEU A 4 19.61 2.62 -0.47
C LEU A 4 18.22 2.05 -0.21
N LEU A 5 17.21 2.67 -0.82
CA LEU A 5 15.84 2.16 -0.85
C LEU A 5 15.58 1.51 -2.21
N VAL A 6 15.10 0.27 -2.22
CA VAL A 6 14.91 -0.53 -3.44
C VAL A 6 13.44 -0.88 -3.61
N GLY A 7 12.85 -0.40 -4.70
CA GLY A 7 11.42 -0.50 -4.98
C GLY A 7 10.61 0.65 -4.40
N GLU A 8 9.35 0.78 -4.81
CA GLU A 8 8.42 1.81 -4.37
C GLU A 8 7.00 1.27 -4.47
N TYR A 9 6.22 1.42 -3.39
CA TYR A 9 4.79 1.14 -3.32
C TYR A 9 4.03 2.30 -2.71
N SER A 10 3.14 2.89 -3.50
CA SER A 10 2.17 3.89 -3.06
C SER A 10 2.79 5.07 -2.31
N ARG A 11 4.05 5.45 -2.62
CA ARG A 11 4.81 6.57 -2.01
C ARG A 11 5.49 6.25 -0.68
N LEU A 12 5.45 5.01 -0.20
CA LEU A 12 6.05 4.60 1.07
C LEU A 12 7.54 4.95 1.12
N HIS A 13 8.33 4.48 0.14
CA HIS A 13 9.77 4.75 0.14
C HIS A 13 10.11 6.21 -0.17
N ASN A 14 9.30 6.90 -0.98
CA ASN A 14 9.44 8.34 -1.19
C ASN A 14 9.26 9.13 0.12
N SER A 15 8.20 8.89 0.89
CA SER A 15 7.98 9.56 2.17
C SER A 15 9.03 9.17 3.21
N LEU A 16 9.46 7.89 3.23
CA LEU A 16 10.58 7.46 4.08
C LEU A 16 11.88 8.20 3.73
N LYS A 17 12.20 8.28 2.44
CA LYS A 17 13.36 9.02 1.94
C LYS A 17 13.33 10.47 2.38
N GLU A 18 12.20 11.15 2.23
CA GLU A 18 12.04 12.54 2.66
C GLU A 18 12.34 12.71 4.15
N GLY A 19 11.88 11.77 4.99
CA GLY A 19 12.11 11.81 6.44
C GLY A 19 13.57 11.56 6.80
N LEU A 20 14.21 10.60 6.14
CA LEU A 20 15.63 10.28 6.33
C LEU A 20 16.54 11.44 5.88
N GLN A 21 16.21 12.10 4.77
CA GLN A 21 16.93 13.28 4.28
C GLN A 21 16.77 14.47 5.22
N ALA A 22 15.57 14.69 5.77
CA ALA A 22 15.34 15.71 6.79
C ALA A 22 16.17 15.48 8.07
N LEU A 23 16.54 14.23 8.36
CA LEU A 23 17.44 13.85 9.44
C LEU A 23 18.94 13.92 9.07
N GLY A 24 19.29 14.39 7.87
CA GLY A 24 20.68 14.59 7.44
C GLY A 24 21.36 13.35 6.85
N HIS A 25 20.60 12.33 6.43
CA HIS A 25 21.16 11.13 5.80
C HIS A 25 21.22 11.24 4.26
N GLU A 26 22.21 10.58 3.65
CA GLU A 26 22.29 10.41 2.20
C GLU A 26 21.40 9.24 1.80
N VAL A 27 20.41 9.47 0.94
CA VAL A 27 19.43 8.46 0.55
C VAL A 27 19.30 8.40 -0.96
N THR A 28 19.45 7.20 -1.52
CA THR A 28 19.18 6.90 -2.93
C THR A 28 17.99 5.97 -3.03
N LEU A 29 17.03 6.29 -3.90
CA LEU A 29 15.87 5.45 -4.24
C LEU A 29 16.00 4.94 -5.67
N VAL A 30 16.03 3.61 -5.82
CA VAL A 30 15.94 2.91 -7.11
C VAL A 30 14.62 2.17 -7.19
N SER A 31 13.84 2.39 -8.25
CA SER A 31 12.55 1.70 -8.41
C SER A 31 12.10 1.64 -9.86
N THR A 32 10.92 1.04 -10.10
CA THR A 32 10.22 1.08 -11.39
C THR A 32 9.14 2.17 -11.46
N GLY A 33 9.04 3.02 -10.44
CA GLY A 33 8.06 4.11 -10.33
C GLY A 33 6.66 3.66 -9.90
N ASP A 34 6.51 2.46 -9.34
CA ASP A 34 5.21 1.84 -9.02
C ASP A 34 4.26 1.81 -10.24
N GLU A 35 4.84 1.41 -11.38
CA GLU A 35 4.17 1.21 -12.66
C GLU A 35 3.41 2.46 -13.15
N PHE A 36 2.08 2.38 -13.27
CA PHE A 36 1.25 3.45 -13.82
C PHE A 36 1.20 4.69 -12.94
N LYS A 37 1.55 4.57 -11.65
CA LYS A 37 1.54 5.70 -10.69
C LYS A 37 2.73 6.64 -10.89
N ASN A 38 3.80 6.16 -11.51
CA ASN A 38 4.96 6.95 -11.93
C ASN A 38 5.56 7.83 -10.80
N PHE A 39 5.76 7.24 -9.63
CA PHE A 39 6.42 7.92 -8.51
C PHE A 39 7.89 8.23 -8.83
N PRO A 40 8.42 9.35 -8.29
CA PRO A 40 9.80 9.74 -8.55
C PRO A 40 10.79 8.75 -7.91
N SER A 41 11.97 8.66 -8.52
CA SER A 41 13.11 7.87 -8.04
C SER A 41 14.40 8.50 -8.55
N ASP A 42 15.48 8.43 -7.77
CA ASP A 42 16.78 8.93 -8.22
C ASP A 42 17.33 8.09 -9.38
N ILE A 43 16.99 6.79 -9.38
CA ILE A 43 17.34 5.84 -10.42
C ILE A 43 16.07 5.11 -10.85
N LEU A 44 15.49 5.52 -11.96
CA LEU A 44 14.28 4.91 -12.52
C LEU A 44 14.64 3.77 -13.50
N LEU A 45 14.20 2.56 -13.19
CA LEU A 45 14.31 1.39 -14.07
C LEU A 45 13.05 1.28 -14.92
N LYS A 46 13.20 1.34 -16.25
CA LYS A 46 12.05 1.47 -17.17
C LYS A 46 11.57 0.11 -17.66
N ARG A 47 10.27 -0.14 -17.52
CA ARG A 47 9.56 -1.29 -18.11
C ARG A 47 9.36 -1.13 -19.62
N LYS A 48 10.43 -1.32 -20.40
CA LYS A 48 10.49 -1.03 -21.85
C LYS A 48 9.45 -1.78 -22.69
N TYR A 49 8.98 -2.95 -22.25
CA TYR A 49 8.14 -3.85 -23.04
C TYR A 49 6.69 -3.91 -22.59
N ASP A 50 6.25 -2.98 -21.73
CA ASP A 50 4.90 -3.01 -21.17
C ASP A 50 3.89 -2.10 -21.91
N SER A 51 4.33 -1.42 -22.97
CA SER A 51 3.47 -0.60 -23.85
C SER A 51 3.69 -0.90 -25.34
N GLY A 52 2.73 -0.46 -26.17
CA GLY A 52 2.86 -0.44 -27.64
C GLY A 52 3.13 -1.80 -28.31
N ILE A 53 3.85 -1.75 -29.43
CA ILE A 53 4.23 -2.93 -30.24
C ILE A 53 5.15 -3.87 -29.44
N SER A 54 6.01 -3.32 -28.60
CA SER A 54 6.90 -4.07 -27.71
C SER A 54 6.16 -4.99 -26.74
N LYS A 55 4.96 -4.63 -26.28
CA LYS A 55 4.08 -5.51 -25.49
C LYS A 55 3.64 -6.74 -26.27
N LYS A 56 3.32 -6.60 -27.56
CA LYS A 56 2.95 -7.73 -28.41
C LYS A 56 4.14 -8.69 -28.62
N VAL A 57 5.33 -8.13 -28.83
CA VAL A 57 6.59 -8.91 -28.93
C VAL A 57 6.87 -9.68 -27.63
N LYS A 58 6.73 -9.02 -26.47
CA LYS A 58 6.84 -9.67 -25.14
C LYS A 58 5.90 -10.87 -25.03
N VAL A 59 4.62 -10.67 -25.33
CA VAL A 59 3.60 -11.73 -25.23
C VAL A 59 3.92 -12.89 -26.20
N GLY A 60 4.36 -12.58 -27.42
CA GLY A 60 4.77 -13.60 -28.39
C GLY A 60 5.97 -14.43 -27.93
N LEU A 61 7.04 -13.77 -27.47
CA LEU A 61 8.23 -14.46 -26.98
C LEU A 61 7.99 -15.28 -25.71
N PHE A 62 7.14 -14.78 -24.81
CA PHE A 62 6.73 -15.53 -23.62
C PHE A 62 5.95 -16.80 -24.01
N LYS A 63 4.99 -16.69 -24.94
CA LYS A 63 4.21 -17.85 -25.40
C LYS A 63 5.04 -18.88 -26.16
N LEU A 64 6.01 -18.45 -26.97
CA LEU A 64 6.80 -19.35 -27.82
C LEU A 64 7.99 -19.97 -27.09
N PHE A 65 8.62 -19.22 -26.18
CA PHE A 65 9.92 -19.59 -25.60
C PHE A 65 9.98 -19.49 -24.07
N GLY A 66 8.90 -19.11 -23.39
CA GLY A 66 8.88 -18.87 -21.95
C GLY A 66 9.77 -17.71 -21.50
N LYS A 67 10.21 -16.84 -22.42
CA LYS A 67 11.18 -15.77 -22.14
C LYS A 67 10.49 -14.49 -21.68
N ASP A 68 10.60 -14.17 -20.39
CA ASP A 68 10.22 -12.86 -19.87
C ASP A 68 11.33 -11.82 -20.12
N ILE A 69 11.27 -11.20 -21.30
CA ILE A 69 12.18 -10.14 -21.71
C ILE A 69 12.06 -8.86 -20.89
N SER A 70 10.93 -8.63 -20.21
CA SER A 70 10.74 -7.44 -19.36
C SER A 70 11.58 -7.56 -18.11
N SER A 71 11.48 -8.72 -17.47
CA SER A 71 12.29 -9.08 -16.30
C SER A 71 13.79 -9.05 -16.62
N LEU A 72 14.21 -9.61 -17.77
CA LEU A 72 15.62 -9.55 -18.21
C LEU A 72 16.07 -8.11 -18.47
N SER A 73 15.22 -7.27 -19.08
CA SER A 73 15.56 -5.88 -19.35
C SER A 73 15.74 -5.03 -18.10
N LEU A 74 14.91 -5.24 -17.08
CA LEU A 74 15.04 -4.56 -15.79
C LEU A 74 16.30 -5.01 -15.05
N LYS A 75 16.57 -6.32 -15.00
CA LYS A 75 17.84 -6.86 -14.51
C LYS A 75 19.04 -6.19 -15.18
N ASN A 76 19.05 -6.12 -16.51
CA ASN A 76 20.16 -5.53 -17.24
C ASN A 76 20.32 -4.03 -16.94
N GLN A 77 19.23 -3.28 -16.81
CA GLN A 77 19.28 -1.87 -16.42
C GLN A 77 19.86 -1.67 -15.01
N PHE A 78 19.52 -2.57 -14.08
CA PHE A 78 20.12 -2.58 -12.74
C PHE A 78 21.63 -2.84 -12.83
N PHE A 79 22.05 -3.93 -13.46
CA PHE A 79 23.46 -4.30 -13.52
C PHE A 79 24.34 -3.35 -14.37
N GLN A 80 23.76 -2.63 -15.34
CA GLN A 80 24.44 -1.54 -16.05
C GLN A 80 24.85 -0.39 -15.12
N GLN A 81 24.16 -0.24 -13.99
CA GLN A 81 24.40 0.81 -13.00
C GLN A 81 24.92 0.25 -11.67
N LYS A 82 25.39 -1.00 -11.66
CA LYS A 82 25.71 -1.75 -10.43
C LYS A 82 26.62 -1.01 -9.46
N GLU A 83 27.61 -0.27 -9.97
CA GLU A 83 28.56 0.50 -9.14
C GLU A 83 27.88 1.60 -8.31
N ARG A 84 26.70 2.08 -8.72
CA ARG A 84 25.90 3.05 -7.97
C ARG A 84 25.15 2.43 -6.79
N PHE A 85 25.16 1.10 -6.65
CA PHE A 85 24.42 0.35 -5.63
C PHE A 85 25.33 -0.34 -4.60
N LYS A 86 26.57 0.16 -4.43
CA LYS A 86 27.56 -0.37 -3.48
C LYS A 86 27.91 0.63 -2.37
N GLY A 87 28.39 0.08 -1.25
CA GLY A 87 28.98 0.87 -0.17
C GLY A 87 27.94 1.66 0.64
N PHE A 88 26.70 1.20 0.65
CA PHE A 88 25.66 1.72 1.54
C PHE A 88 25.77 1.09 2.93
N ASP A 89 25.45 1.87 3.95
CA ASP A 89 25.36 1.39 5.33
C ASP A 89 24.13 0.51 5.52
N VAL A 90 23.04 0.83 4.83
CA VAL A 90 21.78 0.10 4.87
C VAL A 90 21.17 0.05 3.47
N VAL A 91 20.68 -1.13 3.10
CA VAL A 91 19.77 -1.35 1.98
C VAL A 91 18.42 -1.80 2.54
N GLN A 92 17.32 -1.19 2.11
CA GLN A 92 15.97 -1.68 2.42
C GLN A 92 15.23 -2.04 1.13
N LEU A 93 14.74 -3.28 1.09
CA LEU A 93 13.86 -3.78 0.05
C LEU A 93 12.40 -3.45 0.40
N ILE A 94 11.63 -2.92 -0.56
CA ILE A 94 10.20 -2.62 -0.35
C ILE A 94 9.40 -3.90 -0.07
N ASN A 95 9.80 -5.03 -0.66
CA ASN A 95 9.31 -6.38 -0.42
C ASN A 95 10.27 -7.43 -1.01
N GLU A 96 9.87 -8.70 -1.00
CA GLU A 96 10.66 -9.84 -1.51
C GLU A 96 10.91 -9.81 -3.02
N SER A 97 10.07 -9.11 -3.78
CA SER A 97 10.21 -8.90 -5.23
C SER A 97 10.21 -7.39 -5.54
N PRO A 98 11.26 -6.67 -5.11
CA PRO A 98 11.24 -5.21 -5.03
C PRO A 98 11.16 -4.53 -6.40
N LEU A 99 11.52 -5.23 -7.48
CA LEU A 99 11.39 -4.74 -8.85
C LEU A 99 10.21 -5.37 -9.61
N GLY A 100 9.51 -6.35 -9.02
CA GLY A 100 8.41 -7.07 -9.64
C GLY A 100 8.84 -7.84 -10.89
N ILE A 101 9.97 -8.54 -10.82
CA ILE A 101 10.52 -9.35 -11.91
C ILE A 101 10.58 -10.83 -11.55
N LEU A 102 10.99 -11.69 -12.50
CA LEU A 102 11.09 -13.13 -12.24
C LEU A 102 11.96 -13.43 -11.00
N PRO A 103 11.54 -14.39 -10.14
CA PRO A 103 12.26 -14.76 -8.93
C PRO A 103 13.76 -14.96 -9.08
N LYS A 104 14.21 -15.69 -10.10
CA LYS A 104 15.64 -15.90 -10.36
C LYS A 104 16.43 -14.59 -10.50
N TYR A 105 15.84 -13.56 -11.10
CA TYR A 105 16.51 -12.28 -11.31
C TYR A 105 16.43 -11.39 -10.07
N GLU A 106 15.36 -11.49 -9.28
CA GLU A 106 15.30 -10.89 -7.94
C GLU A 106 16.43 -11.45 -7.06
N LYS A 107 16.60 -12.79 -7.02
CA LYS A 107 17.70 -13.44 -6.28
C LYS A 107 19.07 -12.89 -6.68
N GLU A 108 19.36 -12.78 -7.99
CA GLU A 108 20.63 -12.23 -8.47
C GLU A 108 20.87 -10.77 -8.01
N ILE A 109 19.84 -9.93 -8.05
CA ILE A 109 19.92 -8.53 -7.62
C ILE A 109 20.12 -8.44 -6.11
N ILE A 110 19.38 -9.25 -5.35
CA ILE A 110 19.44 -9.28 -3.89
C ILE A 110 20.78 -9.83 -3.40
N SER A 111 21.32 -10.89 -4.02
CA SER A 111 22.70 -11.37 -3.76
C SER A 111 23.71 -10.25 -3.94
N TYR A 112 23.64 -9.55 -5.07
CA TYR A 112 24.54 -8.44 -5.35
C TYR A 112 24.45 -7.34 -4.28
N LEU A 113 23.22 -6.96 -3.90
CA LEU A 113 22.99 -5.96 -2.86
C LEU A 113 23.54 -6.41 -1.50
N LYS A 114 23.35 -7.69 -1.12
CA LYS A 114 23.88 -8.26 0.12
C LYS A 114 25.40 -8.28 0.15
N GLU A 115 26.04 -8.69 -0.94
CA GLU A 115 27.50 -8.83 -1.04
C GLU A 115 28.25 -7.49 -1.05
N ASN A 116 27.59 -6.40 -1.49
CA ASN A 116 28.25 -5.12 -1.75
C ASN A 116 27.85 -4.00 -0.77
N ASN A 117 27.05 -4.29 0.26
CA ASN A 117 26.56 -3.32 1.25
C ASN A 117 26.61 -3.92 2.67
N LYS A 118 26.55 -3.05 3.70
CA LYS A 118 26.79 -3.51 5.09
C LYS A 118 25.62 -4.27 5.71
N LYS A 119 24.38 -3.78 5.51
CA LYS A 119 23.15 -4.40 6.02
C LYS A 119 22.05 -4.38 4.95
N LEU A 120 21.20 -5.38 4.98
CA LEU A 120 20.06 -5.57 4.08
C LEU A 120 18.81 -5.89 4.90
N PHE A 121 17.78 -5.06 4.79
CA PHE A 121 16.50 -5.25 5.48
C PHE A 121 15.37 -5.47 4.48
N LEU A 122 14.36 -6.22 4.92
CA LEU A 122 13.14 -6.46 4.18
C LEU A 122 11.98 -5.71 4.83
N LEU A 123 11.19 -5.01 4.03
CA LEU A 123 9.85 -4.60 4.41
C LEU A 123 8.84 -5.66 3.94
N SER A 124 7.88 -6.04 4.78
CA SER A 124 6.71 -6.81 4.39
C SER A 124 5.57 -5.83 4.13
N CYS A 125 5.22 -5.69 2.85
CA CYS A 125 4.14 -4.85 2.38
C CYS A 125 3.72 -5.23 0.94
N GLY A 126 2.52 -4.79 0.53
CA GLY A 126 1.92 -5.19 -0.73
C GLY A 126 1.43 -6.64 -0.70
N THR A 127 1.82 -7.44 -1.67
CA THR A 127 1.63 -8.90 -1.63
C THR A 127 3.00 -9.55 -1.57
N ASP A 128 3.25 -10.34 -0.53
CA ASP A 128 4.44 -11.18 -0.35
C ASP A 128 4.00 -12.60 0.04
N PHE A 129 4.93 -13.55 0.10
CA PHE A 129 4.60 -14.94 0.39
C PHE A 129 3.90 -15.10 1.75
N THR A 130 4.42 -14.49 2.81
CA THR A 130 3.89 -14.65 4.17
C THR A 130 2.45 -14.16 4.29
N SER A 131 2.19 -12.92 3.89
CA SER A 131 0.86 -12.30 3.95
C SER A 131 -0.16 -13.03 3.06
N VAL A 132 0.25 -13.39 1.84
CA VAL A 132 -0.60 -14.14 0.91
C VAL A 132 -0.94 -15.52 1.43
N LYS A 133 0.05 -16.27 1.94
CA LYS A 133 -0.17 -17.61 2.52
C LYS A 133 -1.10 -17.55 3.73
N TYR A 134 -0.89 -16.60 4.62
CA TYR A 134 -1.73 -16.42 5.80
C TYR A 134 -3.20 -16.10 5.44
N ALA A 135 -3.42 -15.20 4.48
CA ALA A 135 -4.74 -14.87 3.97
C ALA A 135 -5.39 -16.05 3.22
N TYR A 136 -4.62 -16.77 2.39
CA TYR A 136 -5.10 -17.92 1.64
C TYR A 136 -5.51 -19.09 2.55
N GLU A 137 -4.78 -19.31 3.65
CA GLU A 137 -5.11 -20.29 4.69
C GLU A 137 -6.29 -19.87 5.58
N LYS A 138 -6.94 -18.73 5.29
CA LYS A 138 -8.10 -18.19 6.03
C LYS A 138 -7.83 -17.96 7.52
N LYS A 139 -6.61 -17.55 7.85
CA LYS A 139 -6.22 -17.25 9.24
C LYS A 139 -6.72 -15.87 9.72
N PHE A 140 -7.06 -14.98 8.80
CA PHE A 140 -7.82 -13.77 9.10
C PHE A 140 -9.34 -14.05 9.10
N ARG A 141 -10.11 -13.27 9.87
CA ARG A 141 -11.60 -13.26 9.81
C ARG A 141 -12.13 -13.02 8.39
N TYR A 142 -11.49 -12.10 7.67
CA TYR A 142 -11.66 -11.85 6.25
C TYR A 142 -10.37 -11.23 5.70
N SER A 143 -10.19 -11.23 4.38
CA SER A 143 -9.02 -10.64 3.71
C SER A 143 -9.31 -10.35 2.23
N ILE A 144 -8.33 -9.81 1.51
CA ILE A 144 -8.41 -9.58 0.06
C ILE A 144 -8.68 -10.86 -0.75
N PHE A 145 -8.58 -12.05 -0.13
CA PHE A 145 -8.91 -13.35 -0.74
C PHE A 145 -10.39 -13.71 -0.65
N ASN A 146 -11.20 -13.04 0.17
CA ASN A 146 -12.65 -13.32 0.28
C ASN A 146 -13.36 -13.32 -1.08
N PRO A 147 -13.20 -12.29 -1.94
CA PRO A 147 -13.84 -12.31 -3.25
C PRO A 147 -13.38 -13.45 -4.16
N PHE A 148 -12.15 -13.95 -4.00
CA PHE A 148 -11.67 -15.13 -4.73
C PHE A 148 -12.37 -16.40 -4.23
N PHE A 149 -12.49 -16.59 -2.92
CA PHE A 149 -13.20 -17.73 -2.33
C PHE A 149 -14.71 -17.72 -2.62
N GLU A 150 -15.30 -16.53 -2.76
CA GLU A 150 -16.72 -16.33 -3.12
C GLU A 150 -16.97 -16.49 -4.63
N GLY A 151 -15.93 -16.73 -5.44
CA GLY A 151 -16.06 -16.86 -6.90
C GLY A 151 -16.34 -15.55 -7.64
N LYS A 152 -16.16 -14.39 -7.00
CA LYS A 152 -16.32 -13.06 -7.61
C LYS A 152 -15.14 -12.67 -8.50
N ILE A 153 -13.96 -13.26 -8.28
CA ILE A 153 -12.74 -13.03 -9.07
C ILE A 153 -12.22 -14.36 -9.60
N SER A 154 -11.90 -14.43 -10.89
CA SER A 154 -11.27 -15.62 -11.47
C SER A 154 -9.80 -15.78 -11.02
N GLU A 155 -9.28 -17.01 -11.05
CA GLU A 155 -7.86 -17.29 -10.77
C GLU A 155 -6.92 -16.46 -11.66
N LYS A 156 -7.31 -16.26 -12.93
CA LYS A 156 -6.54 -15.47 -13.89
C LYS A 156 -6.45 -14.00 -13.50
N GLU A 157 -7.56 -13.41 -13.06
CA GLU A 157 -7.61 -12.02 -12.61
C GLU A 157 -6.91 -11.83 -11.26
N PHE A 158 -6.98 -12.84 -10.40
CA PHE A 158 -6.36 -12.83 -9.07
C PHE A 158 -4.91 -13.33 -9.07
N PHE A 159 -4.39 -13.76 -10.22
CA PHE A 159 -3.03 -14.25 -10.41
C PHE A 159 -1.92 -13.36 -9.80
N PRO A 160 -1.99 -12.02 -9.85
CA PRO A 160 -0.96 -11.18 -9.23
C PRO A 160 -0.75 -11.44 -7.73
N ALA A 161 -1.79 -11.86 -7.00
CA ALA A 161 -1.68 -12.29 -5.61
C ALA A 161 -1.33 -13.79 -5.51
N LEU A 162 -2.02 -14.65 -6.28
CA LEU A 162 -1.82 -16.10 -6.23
C LEU A 162 -0.41 -16.56 -6.65
N LYS A 163 0.30 -15.79 -7.48
CA LYS A 163 1.64 -16.14 -7.93
C LYS A 163 2.60 -16.35 -6.74
N TYR A 164 2.40 -15.67 -5.62
CA TYR A 164 3.26 -15.81 -4.45
C TYR A 164 3.14 -17.19 -3.80
N LEU A 165 2.05 -17.94 -4.02
CA LEU A 165 1.90 -19.31 -3.53
C LEU A 165 2.60 -20.35 -4.41
N LYS A 166 3.27 -19.94 -5.50
CA LYS A 166 3.95 -20.87 -6.39
C LYS A 166 5.34 -21.24 -5.86
N PRO A 167 5.85 -22.45 -6.18
CA PRO A 167 7.16 -22.91 -5.72
C PRO A 167 8.30 -21.91 -5.99
N GLU A 168 8.33 -21.28 -7.18
CA GLU A 168 9.40 -20.34 -7.51
C GLU A 168 9.37 -19.04 -6.67
N TYR A 169 8.22 -18.66 -6.11
CA TYR A 169 8.07 -17.52 -5.21
C TYR A 169 8.27 -17.92 -3.75
N GLU A 170 7.89 -19.14 -3.35
CA GLU A 170 8.27 -19.71 -2.04
C GLU A 170 9.81 -19.82 -1.93
N GLU A 171 10.48 -20.31 -2.97
CA GLU A 171 11.94 -20.34 -3.00
C GLU A 171 12.58 -18.93 -3.01
N LEU A 172 11.89 -17.91 -3.52
CA LEU A 172 12.34 -16.51 -3.42
C LEU A 172 12.21 -16.02 -1.98
N HIS A 173 11.04 -16.26 -1.37
CA HIS A 173 10.77 -15.93 0.01
C HIS A 173 11.84 -16.49 0.95
N ASP A 174 12.07 -17.81 0.89
CA ASP A 174 13.07 -18.48 1.72
C ASP A 174 14.46 -17.87 1.52
N PHE A 175 14.86 -17.69 0.26
CA PHE A 175 16.14 -17.06 -0.08
C PHE A 175 16.27 -15.65 0.51
N VAL A 176 15.26 -14.81 0.39
CA VAL A 176 15.30 -13.44 0.93
C VAL A 176 15.36 -13.48 2.45
N PHE A 177 14.51 -14.28 3.10
CA PHE A 177 14.46 -14.42 4.55
C PHE A 177 15.78 -14.93 5.12
N GLU A 178 16.48 -15.83 4.44
CA GLU A 178 17.81 -16.29 4.84
C GLU A 178 18.87 -15.19 4.77
N ASN A 179 18.78 -14.28 3.79
CA ASN A 179 19.83 -13.31 3.48
C ASN A 179 19.66 -11.92 4.13
N VAL A 180 18.45 -11.55 4.55
CA VAL A 180 18.21 -10.27 5.23
C VAL A 180 18.64 -10.30 6.70
N ASP A 181 19.02 -9.13 7.20
CA ASP A 181 19.42 -8.89 8.59
C ASP A 181 18.20 -8.62 9.50
N GLY A 182 17.05 -8.31 8.92
CA GLY A 182 15.79 -8.16 9.65
C GLY A 182 14.61 -7.83 8.75
N ILE A 183 13.41 -8.08 9.29
CA ILE A 183 12.13 -7.92 8.59
C ILE A 183 11.25 -6.95 9.37
N ILE A 184 10.62 -6.01 8.67
CA ILE A 184 9.77 -4.96 9.25
C ILE A 184 8.41 -5.04 8.58
N ALA A 185 7.31 -4.92 9.33
CA ALA A 185 5.96 -4.82 8.76
C ALA A 185 5.57 -3.34 8.58
N SER A 186 4.83 -3.02 7.52
CA SER A 186 4.33 -1.65 7.29
C SER A 186 3.01 -1.33 7.98
N ASP A 187 2.20 -2.34 8.27
CA ASP A 187 0.89 -2.25 8.92
C ASP A 187 0.46 -3.62 9.50
N LEU A 188 -0.73 -3.68 10.12
CA LEU A 188 -1.19 -4.90 10.80
C LEU A 188 -1.49 -6.09 9.89
N ASP A 189 -1.84 -5.85 8.62
CA ASP A 189 -2.07 -6.94 7.66
C ASP A 189 -0.77 -7.72 7.39
N TYR A 190 0.39 -7.14 7.69
CA TYR A 190 1.72 -7.75 7.59
C TYR A 190 2.34 -8.11 8.95
N ASP A 191 2.04 -7.36 10.01
CA ASP A 191 2.51 -7.65 11.38
C ASP A 191 1.96 -8.97 11.89
N ILE A 192 0.65 -9.19 11.76
CA ILE A 192 -0.03 -10.39 12.27
C ILE A 192 0.58 -11.68 11.66
N PRO A 193 0.77 -11.80 10.33
CA PRO A 193 1.40 -12.98 9.74
C PRO A 193 2.87 -13.20 10.13
N LEU A 194 3.59 -12.16 10.55
CA LEU A 194 5.01 -12.24 10.89
C LEU A 194 5.29 -12.56 12.36
N VAL A 195 4.27 -12.52 13.23
CA VAL A 195 4.41 -12.87 14.65
C VAL A 195 4.99 -14.28 14.79
N GLY A 196 6.11 -14.39 15.52
CA GLY A 196 6.84 -15.64 15.75
C GLY A 196 8.01 -15.89 14.79
N ASN A 197 8.19 -15.06 13.75
CA ASN A 197 9.37 -15.12 12.90
C ASN A 197 10.60 -14.58 13.64
N ASN A 198 11.73 -15.32 13.61
CA ASN A 198 12.94 -15.00 14.36
C ASN A 198 13.69 -13.74 13.87
N LYS A 199 13.47 -13.31 12.63
CA LYS A 199 14.06 -12.09 12.05
C LYS A 199 13.08 -10.91 12.07
N TYR A 200 11.88 -11.09 12.61
CA TYR A 200 10.90 -10.03 12.68
C TYR A 200 11.28 -8.98 13.72
N LEU A 201 11.42 -7.73 13.28
CA LEU A 201 11.85 -6.59 14.09
C LEU A 201 10.68 -5.72 14.57
N GLY A 202 9.44 -6.08 14.21
CA GLY A 202 8.22 -5.37 14.55
C GLY A 202 7.69 -4.49 13.42
N LEU A 203 6.51 -3.92 13.67
CA LEU A 203 5.83 -3.00 12.77
C LEU A 203 6.39 -1.59 12.92
N ILE A 204 6.71 -0.97 11.78
CA ILE A 204 6.96 0.48 11.68
C ILE A 204 5.88 1.05 10.75
N PRO A 205 5.00 1.95 11.24
CA PRO A 205 3.90 2.45 10.43
C PRO A 205 4.37 3.20 9.17
N ASN A 206 3.56 3.13 8.12
CA ASN A 206 3.81 3.85 6.86
C ASN A 206 4.10 5.34 7.10
N PRO A 207 5.21 5.91 6.61
CA PRO A 207 5.52 7.33 6.74
C PRO A 207 4.62 8.16 5.84
N VAL A 208 4.07 9.26 6.35
CA VAL A 208 3.22 10.21 5.64
C VAL A 208 3.80 11.61 5.77
N ASN A 209 4.07 12.26 4.63
CA ASN A 209 4.56 13.63 4.62
C ASN A 209 3.41 14.64 4.73
N THR A 210 3.09 15.01 5.97
CA THR A 210 2.04 15.97 6.30
C THR A 210 2.36 17.42 5.90
N GLU A 211 3.61 17.74 5.53
CA GLU A 211 3.95 19.06 5.00
C GLU A 211 3.42 19.24 3.56
N LYS A 212 3.38 18.15 2.79
CA LYS A 212 2.84 18.11 1.42
C LYS A 212 1.34 17.89 1.40
N LEU A 213 0.80 17.23 2.41
CA LEU A 213 -0.63 16.95 2.57
C LEU A 213 -1.22 17.93 3.57
N LYS A 214 -1.53 19.15 3.10
CA LYS A 214 -2.14 20.17 3.96
C LYS A 214 -3.54 19.75 4.38
N LEU A 215 -3.84 19.94 5.66
CA LEU A 215 -5.19 19.79 6.19
C LEU A 215 -6.14 20.69 5.42
N GLN A 216 -7.24 20.12 4.93
CA GLN A 216 -8.34 20.89 4.40
C GLN A 216 -9.32 21.10 5.55
N PRO A 217 -9.60 22.36 5.96
CA PRO A 217 -10.55 22.60 7.02
C PRO A 217 -11.90 21.99 6.66
N PHE A 218 -12.54 21.35 7.63
CA PHE A 218 -13.92 20.93 7.48
C PHE A 218 -14.79 22.16 7.27
N VAL A 219 -15.44 22.25 6.11
CA VAL A 219 -16.44 23.28 5.82
C VAL A 219 -17.80 22.63 6.01
N SER A 220 -18.64 23.23 6.84
CA SER A 220 -20.03 22.77 6.98
C SER A 220 -20.76 23.05 5.67
N GLU A 221 -21.13 21.99 4.95
CA GLU A 221 -21.93 22.07 3.73
C GLU A 221 -23.38 21.63 3.97
N GLU A 222 -24.28 22.01 3.07
CA GLU A 222 -25.67 21.52 3.10
C GLU A 222 -25.76 20.01 2.88
N LYS A 223 -24.80 19.45 2.12
CA LYS A 223 -24.67 18.01 1.83
C LYS A 223 -23.30 17.48 2.19
N THR A 224 -23.26 16.26 2.70
CA THR A 224 -22.00 15.53 2.85
C THR A 224 -21.60 14.91 1.52
N ILE A 225 -20.49 15.38 0.94
CA ILE A 225 -19.86 14.77 -0.23
C ILE A 225 -19.10 13.48 0.17
N ILE A 226 -19.52 12.34 -0.39
CA ILE A 226 -18.86 11.04 -0.29
C ILE A 226 -18.17 10.74 -1.63
N PHE A 227 -16.86 10.47 -1.58
CA PHE A 227 -16.08 10.13 -2.76
C PHE A 227 -15.75 8.63 -2.81
N HIS A 228 -16.06 8.04 -3.96
CA HIS A 228 -15.88 6.63 -4.24
C HIS A 228 -15.04 6.44 -5.50
N GLY A 229 -13.72 6.29 -5.31
CA GLY A 229 -12.76 6.12 -6.40
C GLY A 229 -12.54 4.66 -6.75
N ILE A 230 -12.92 4.25 -7.97
CA ILE A 230 -12.85 2.86 -8.43
C ILE A 230 -11.67 2.66 -9.39
N ASN A 231 -10.80 1.71 -9.02
CA ASN A 231 -9.89 1.07 -9.97
C ASN A 231 -10.46 -0.29 -10.36
N ARG A 232 -10.81 -0.46 -11.65
CA ARG A 232 -11.51 -1.66 -12.12
C ARG A 232 -10.72 -2.96 -11.89
N ALA A 233 -9.39 -2.90 -11.96
CA ALA A 233 -8.54 -4.07 -11.73
C ALA A 233 -8.54 -4.54 -10.26
N ASN A 234 -8.95 -3.68 -9.33
CA ASN A 234 -9.02 -3.98 -7.90
C ASN A 234 -10.44 -3.93 -7.35
N TYR A 235 -11.47 -3.88 -8.22
CA TYR A 235 -12.86 -3.59 -7.85
C TYR A 235 -13.33 -4.45 -6.66
N PHE A 236 -13.29 -5.77 -6.79
CA PHE A 236 -13.70 -6.69 -5.75
C PHE A 236 -12.71 -6.77 -4.57
N LYS A 237 -11.40 -6.69 -4.82
CA LYS A 237 -10.38 -6.70 -3.75
C LYS A 237 -10.50 -5.53 -2.78
N LYS A 238 -11.05 -4.40 -3.26
CA LYS A 238 -11.32 -3.21 -2.46
C LYS A 238 -12.72 -3.23 -1.82
N GLY A 239 -13.58 -4.20 -2.16
CA GLY A 239 -14.96 -4.28 -1.67
C GLY A 239 -15.89 -3.22 -2.26
N ASN A 240 -15.63 -2.78 -3.50
CA ASN A 240 -16.45 -1.76 -4.14
C ASN A 240 -17.91 -2.19 -4.36
N ASP A 241 -18.17 -3.48 -4.51
CA ASP A 241 -19.53 -4.05 -4.57
C ASP A 241 -20.33 -3.78 -3.30
N TYR A 242 -19.68 -3.89 -2.13
CA TYR A 242 -20.30 -3.55 -0.84
C TYR A 242 -20.57 -2.05 -0.72
N PHE A 243 -19.59 -1.22 -1.10
CA PHE A 243 -19.76 0.24 -1.09
C PHE A 243 -20.85 0.71 -2.03
N GLU A 244 -20.90 0.24 -3.28
CA GLU A 244 -21.95 0.62 -4.25
C GLU A 244 -23.34 0.23 -3.75
N ALA A 245 -23.50 -0.96 -3.17
CA ALA A 245 -24.77 -1.39 -2.61
C ALA A 245 -25.22 -0.50 -1.43
N ALA A 246 -24.30 -0.13 -0.54
CA ALA A 246 -24.59 0.74 0.61
C ALA A 246 -24.88 2.18 0.18
N LEU A 247 -24.11 2.72 -0.77
CA LEU A 247 -24.34 4.05 -1.35
C LEU A 247 -25.68 4.14 -2.06
N LYS A 248 -26.10 3.09 -2.77
CA LYS A 248 -27.42 3.04 -3.42
C LYS A 248 -28.54 3.19 -2.40
N LYS A 249 -28.47 2.50 -1.25
CA LYS A 249 -29.45 2.66 -0.16
C LYS A 249 -29.42 4.08 0.40
N LEU A 250 -28.22 4.60 0.67
CA LEU A 250 -28.03 5.96 1.21
C LEU A 250 -28.62 7.04 0.31
N GLN A 251 -28.42 6.93 -1.01
CA GLN A 251 -28.98 7.86 -1.98
C GLN A 251 -30.50 7.71 -2.15
N GLN A 252 -31.05 6.53 -1.93
CA GLN A 252 -32.51 6.33 -1.96
C GLN A 252 -33.20 6.95 -0.75
N GLU A 253 -32.57 6.91 0.42
CA GLU A 253 -33.17 7.33 1.68
C GLU A 253 -32.84 8.79 2.08
N HIS A 254 -31.67 9.32 1.66
CA HIS A 254 -31.14 10.61 2.14
C HIS A 254 -30.53 11.50 1.03
N SER A 255 -31.09 11.47 -0.19
CA SER A 255 -30.58 12.21 -1.37
C SER A 255 -30.39 13.72 -1.17
N GLU A 256 -31.12 14.31 -0.23
CA GLU A 256 -31.08 15.72 0.14
C GLU A 256 -29.93 16.06 1.10
N LYS A 257 -29.34 15.07 1.76
CA LYS A 257 -28.23 15.20 2.72
C LYS A 257 -26.88 14.75 2.19
N VAL A 258 -26.85 13.99 1.09
CA VAL A 258 -25.62 13.40 0.55
C VAL A 258 -25.42 13.74 -0.92
N GLU A 259 -24.17 13.97 -1.30
CA GLU A 259 -23.70 13.94 -2.68
C GLU A 259 -22.71 12.79 -2.82
N VAL A 260 -22.94 11.89 -3.78
CA VAL A 260 -22.04 10.76 -4.05
C VAL A 260 -21.31 11.00 -5.35
N VAL A 261 -19.98 11.08 -5.25
CA VAL A 261 -19.09 11.28 -6.39
C VAL A 261 -18.32 9.99 -6.64
N THR A 262 -18.82 9.18 -7.58
CA THR A 262 -18.15 7.96 -8.03
C THR A 262 -17.36 8.24 -9.32
N VAL A 263 -16.09 7.85 -9.33
CA VAL A 263 -15.23 7.94 -10.52
C VAL A 263 -14.56 6.61 -10.80
N GLU A 264 -14.35 6.29 -12.08
CA GLU A 264 -13.74 5.03 -12.47
C GLU A 264 -12.58 5.25 -13.44
N ASN A 265 -11.39 4.75 -13.08
CA ASN A 265 -10.18 4.78 -13.92
C ASN A 265 -9.86 6.18 -14.51
N VAL A 266 -10.26 7.26 -13.85
CA VAL A 266 -10.05 8.64 -14.32
C VAL A 266 -8.58 9.07 -14.16
N PRO A 267 -8.09 10.02 -14.98
CA PRO A 267 -6.75 10.58 -14.80
C PRO A 267 -6.56 11.19 -13.40
N TYR A 268 -5.33 11.15 -12.89
CA TYR A 268 -5.01 11.62 -11.54
C TYR A 268 -5.43 13.08 -11.28
N SER A 269 -5.36 13.95 -12.29
CA SER A 269 -5.78 15.36 -12.17
C SER A 269 -7.27 15.52 -11.90
N GLU A 270 -8.12 14.69 -12.53
CA GLU A 270 -9.56 14.70 -12.27
C GLU A 270 -9.91 14.01 -10.94
N TYR A 271 -9.19 12.92 -10.65
CA TYR A 271 -9.31 12.21 -9.38
C TYR A 271 -9.06 13.15 -8.19
N ILE A 272 -7.95 13.89 -8.22
CA ILE A 272 -7.50 14.66 -7.06
C ILE A 272 -8.41 15.86 -6.76
N GLU A 273 -9.03 16.45 -7.78
CA GLU A 273 -9.98 17.56 -7.62
C GLU A 273 -11.22 17.11 -6.82
N LYS A 274 -11.89 16.07 -7.31
CA LYS A 274 -13.08 15.47 -6.66
C LYS A 274 -12.75 14.86 -5.29
N TYR A 275 -11.60 14.22 -5.19
CA TYR A 275 -11.09 13.70 -3.92
C TYR A 275 -10.90 14.83 -2.90
N ASN A 276 -10.33 15.98 -3.31
CA ASN A 276 -10.04 17.08 -2.41
C ASN A 276 -11.31 17.78 -1.90
N SER A 277 -12.41 17.81 -2.64
CA SER A 277 -13.68 18.37 -2.17
C SER A 277 -14.46 17.44 -1.24
N ALA A 278 -14.13 16.14 -1.20
CA ALA A 278 -14.89 15.16 -0.43
C ALA A 278 -14.65 15.26 1.08
N HIS A 279 -15.72 15.01 1.85
CA HIS A 279 -15.64 14.87 3.32
C HIS A 279 -15.36 13.41 3.72
N ILE A 280 -16.01 12.47 3.04
CA ILE A 280 -15.86 11.04 3.27
C ILE A 280 -15.17 10.39 2.07
N LEU A 281 -14.20 9.51 2.35
CA LEU A 281 -13.55 8.65 1.35
C LEU A 281 -13.86 7.18 1.63
N LEU A 282 -14.24 6.44 0.60
CA LEU A 282 -14.35 4.98 0.65
C LEU A 282 -13.05 4.36 0.09
N ASP A 283 -12.24 3.74 0.95
CA ASP A 283 -10.92 3.22 0.56
C ASP A 283 -10.91 1.70 0.35
N GLN A 284 -11.20 0.90 1.38
CA GLN A 284 -11.18 -0.56 1.27
C GLN A 284 -11.92 -1.27 2.41
N VAL A 285 -12.52 -2.43 2.10
CA VAL A 285 -13.25 -3.27 3.05
C VAL A 285 -12.37 -4.37 3.69
N PHE A 286 -11.48 -4.98 2.91
CA PHE A 286 -10.82 -6.23 3.30
C PHE A 286 -9.43 -6.02 3.91
N ALA A 287 -9.34 -5.20 4.96
CA ALA A 287 -8.07 -4.90 5.65
C ALA A 287 -8.25 -4.75 7.17
N TYR A 288 -7.18 -4.97 7.91
CA TYR A 288 -7.13 -4.76 9.37
C TYR A 288 -6.61 -3.36 9.72
N ASP A 289 -5.78 -2.78 8.86
CA ASP A 289 -5.18 -1.45 9.02
C ASP A 289 -5.40 -0.57 7.76
N GLN A 290 -4.97 0.68 7.85
CA GLN A 290 -5.11 1.65 6.79
C GLN A 290 -4.04 1.49 5.70
N GLY A 291 -4.50 1.31 4.47
CA GLY A 291 -3.64 1.44 3.29
C GLY A 291 -3.21 2.89 3.04
N TYR A 292 -2.21 3.08 2.19
CA TYR A 292 -1.60 4.40 1.98
C TYR A 292 -2.57 5.49 1.48
N ASN A 293 -3.54 5.13 0.63
CA ASN A 293 -4.56 6.06 0.14
C ASN A 293 -5.48 6.56 1.28
N ALA A 294 -5.83 5.69 2.22
CA ALA A 294 -6.55 6.08 3.43
C ALA A 294 -5.71 7.02 4.30
N LEU A 295 -4.43 6.70 4.50
CA LEU A 295 -3.52 7.55 5.27
C LEU A 295 -3.35 8.95 4.68
N GLU A 296 -3.21 9.07 3.34
CA GLU A 296 -3.14 10.38 2.69
C GLU A 296 -4.45 11.18 2.84
N ALA A 297 -5.60 10.50 2.85
CA ALA A 297 -6.90 11.11 3.03
C ALA A 297 -7.15 11.58 4.47
N MET A 298 -6.80 10.75 5.44
CA MET A 298 -6.79 11.10 6.86
C MET A 298 -5.86 12.28 7.12
N ALA A 299 -4.69 12.32 6.47
CA ALA A 299 -3.76 13.45 6.56
C ALA A 299 -4.37 14.77 6.07
N LYS A 300 -5.30 14.71 5.12
CA LYS A 300 -6.04 15.88 4.63
C LYS A 300 -7.30 16.20 5.44
N GLY A 301 -7.57 15.43 6.50
CA GLY A 301 -8.74 15.61 7.36
C GLY A 301 -10.02 14.98 6.80
N LYS A 302 -9.92 13.98 5.93
CA LYS A 302 -11.10 13.25 5.44
C LYS A 302 -11.45 12.13 6.40
N VAL A 303 -12.74 11.85 6.56
CA VAL A 303 -13.21 10.66 7.26
C VAL A 303 -13.18 9.49 6.29
N VAL A 304 -12.51 8.40 6.65
CA VAL A 304 -12.22 7.32 5.72
C VAL A 304 -12.86 6.02 6.19
N PHE A 305 -13.52 5.31 5.26
CA PHE A 305 -13.93 3.92 5.42
C PHE A 305 -12.80 3.01 4.93
N THR A 306 -12.12 2.36 5.86
CA THR A 306 -10.89 1.58 5.61
C THR A 306 -10.74 0.48 6.69
N GLY A 307 -9.62 -0.26 6.69
CA GLY A 307 -9.33 -1.22 7.75
C GLY A 307 -9.05 -0.49 9.06
N ALA A 308 -9.80 -0.82 10.11
CA ALA A 308 -9.60 -0.33 11.48
C ALA A 308 -10.15 -1.35 12.48
N GLU A 309 -9.67 -2.58 12.35
CA GLU A 309 -10.13 -3.71 13.16
C GLU A 309 -9.79 -3.56 14.65
N LYS A 310 -10.32 -4.46 15.48
CA LYS A 310 -10.02 -4.46 16.92
C LYS A 310 -8.51 -4.47 17.20
N GLU A 311 -7.71 -5.18 16.40
CA GLU A 311 -6.26 -5.23 16.53
C GLU A 311 -5.63 -3.83 16.30
N PHE A 312 -6.19 -3.05 15.37
CA PHE A 312 -5.80 -1.66 15.14
C PHE A 312 -6.17 -0.77 16.33
N LEU A 313 -7.41 -0.87 16.81
CA LEU A 313 -7.89 -0.08 17.95
C LEU A 313 -7.08 -0.38 19.22
N GLU A 314 -6.80 -1.65 19.50
CA GLU A 314 -6.00 -2.10 20.64
C GLU A 314 -4.55 -1.59 20.54
N ARG A 315 -3.93 -1.70 19.35
CA ARG A 315 -2.55 -1.27 19.12
C ARG A 315 -2.34 0.22 19.40
N TYR A 316 -3.27 1.05 18.94
CA TYR A 316 -3.16 2.51 19.06
C TYR A 316 -3.95 3.10 20.22
N ASN A 317 -4.59 2.25 21.05
CA ASN A 317 -5.44 2.62 22.17
C ASN A 317 -6.52 3.64 21.75
N LEU A 318 -7.28 3.29 20.72
CA LEU A 318 -8.32 4.10 20.11
C LEU A 318 -9.70 3.54 20.43
N MET A 319 -10.70 4.42 20.49
CA MET A 319 -12.10 4.03 20.48
C MET A 319 -12.60 3.78 19.05
N GLU A 320 -13.68 3.02 18.93
CA GLU A 320 -14.37 2.83 17.64
C GLU A 320 -14.78 4.18 17.05
N ASP A 321 -14.63 4.32 15.73
CA ASP A 321 -14.90 5.53 14.96
C ASP A 321 -14.08 6.77 15.39
N GLU A 322 -13.02 6.64 16.20
CA GLU A 322 -12.29 7.82 16.71
C GLU A 322 -11.53 8.58 15.62
N VAL A 323 -10.85 7.86 14.72
CA VAL A 323 -9.94 8.42 13.70
C VAL A 323 -10.34 8.07 12.27
N CYS A 324 -11.05 6.96 12.08
CA CYS A 324 -11.58 6.48 10.81
C CYS A 324 -12.70 5.48 11.09
N ILE A 325 -13.43 5.06 10.05
CA ILE A 325 -14.50 4.07 10.16
C ILE A 325 -13.97 2.73 9.67
N ASN A 326 -14.08 1.69 10.51
CA ASN A 326 -13.78 0.33 10.07
C ASN A 326 -14.81 -0.10 9.04
N ALA A 327 -14.37 -0.43 7.82
CA ALA A 327 -15.22 -0.89 6.74
C ALA A 327 -15.33 -2.43 6.78
N LEU A 328 -16.55 -2.94 6.90
CA LEU A 328 -16.83 -4.38 6.95
C LEU A 328 -17.47 -4.86 5.64
N PRO A 329 -17.32 -6.15 5.26
CA PRO A 329 -18.03 -6.75 4.14
C PRO A 329 -19.52 -7.00 4.49
N ASP A 330 -20.20 -5.94 4.87
CA ASP A 330 -21.59 -5.91 5.32
C ASP A 330 -22.24 -4.59 4.84
N VAL A 331 -23.17 -4.73 3.89
CA VAL A 331 -23.85 -3.59 3.25
C VAL A 331 -24.70 -2.80 4.23
N ASP A 332 -25.38 -3.47 5.16
CA ASP A 332 -26.27 -2.81 6.12
C ASP A 332 -25.48 -2.07 7.19
N TYR A 333 -24.35 -2.63 7.62
CA TYR A 333 -23.40 -1.96 8.49
C TYR A 333 -22.81 -0.70 7.82
N LEU A 334 -22.30 -0.82 6.59
CA LEU A 334 -21.72 0.31 5.86
C LEU A 334 -22.75 1.42 5.65
N PHE A 335 -23.98 1.06 5.27
CA PHE A 335 -25.09 2.00 5.14
C PHE A 335 -25.35 2.74 6.46
N LYS A 336 -25.52 2.02 7.58
CA LYS A 336 -25.79 2.63 8.90
C LYS A 336 -24.68 3.57 9.36
N LYS A 337 -23.41 3.21 9.14
CA LYS A 337 -22.26 4.06 9.48
C LYS A 337 -22.24 5.32 8.63
N MET A 338 -22.52 5.23 7.33
CA MET A 338 -22.62 6.41 6.47
C MET A 338 -23.82 7.29 6.84
N GLU A 339 -24.98 6.68 7.11
CA GLU A 339 -26.20 7.37 7.54
C GLU A 339 -25.97 8.17 8.83
N ASP A 340 -25.37 7.55 9.85
CA ASP A 340 -25.05 8.22 11.11
C ASP A 340 -24.13 9.45 10.89
N LEU A 341 -23.15 9.35 10.00
CA LEU A 341 -22.24 10.46 9.71
C LEU A 341 -22.91 11.61 8.95
N ILE A 342 -23.75 11.33 7.95
CA ILE A 342 -24.43 12.39 7.18
C ILE A 342 -25.51 13.09 8.01
N LEU A 343 -26.08 12.40 8.99
CA LEU A 343 -27.07 12.97 9.92
C LEU A 343 -26.41 13.71 11.10
N ASN A 344 -25.13 13.45 11.38
CA ASN A 344 -24.38 14.08 12.47
C ASN A 344 -23.06 14.74 12.00
N PRO A 345 -23.12 15.91 11.32
CA PRO A 345 -21.93 16.60 10.79
C PRO A 345 -20.87 16.94 11.85
N GLU A 346 -21.27 17.19 13.10
CA GLU A 346 -20.31 17.41 14.20
C GLU A 346 -19.49 16.15 14.51
N LYS A 347 -20.08 14.95 14.43
CA LYS A 347 -19.33 13.69 14.55
C LYS A 347 -18.31 13.59 13.42
N LEU A 348 -18.73 13.86 12.19
CA LEU A 348 -17.84 13.87 11.02
C LEU A 348 -16.65 14.84 11.19
N ARG A 349 -16.90 16.05 11.71
CA ARG A 349 -15.88 17.06 12.02
C ARG A 349 -14.91 16.59 13.11
N VAL A 350 -15.40 15.93 14.17
CA VAL A 350 -14.55 15.39 15.23
C VAL A 350 -13.62 14.31 14.69
N ILE A 351 -14.15 13.35 13.94
CA ILE A 351 -13.36 12.26 13.34
C ILE A 351 -12.31 12.83 12.38
N SER A 352 -12.70 13.80 11.53
CA SER A 352 -11.79 14.51 10.62
C SER A 352 -10.57 15.11 11.33
N ASN A 353 -10.78 15.82 12.43
CA ASN A 353 -9.69 16.42 13.21
C ASN A 353 -8.82 15.36 13.89
N ASN A 354 -9.44 14.33 14.45
CA ASN A 354 -8.74 13.22 15.08
C ASN A 354 -7.90 12.43 14.07
N ALA A 355 -8.40 12.21 12.85
CA ALA A 355 -7.68 11.56 11.76
C ALA A 355 -6.38 12.30 11.45
N ARG A 356 -6.45 13.64 11.34
CA ARG A 356 -5.24 14.46 11.13
C ARG A 356 -4.26 14.33 12.28
N ALA A 357 -4.74 14.46 13.52
CA ALA A 357 -3.91 14.36 14.71
C ALA A 357 -3.24 12.98 14.84
N PHE A 358 -3.97 11.93 14.49
CA PHE A 358 -3.45 10.56 14.44
C PHE A 358 -2.30 10.42 13.43
N ILE A 359 -2.46 10.94 12.20
CA ILE A 359 -1.39 10.90 11.19
C ILE A 359 -0.16 11.67 11.66
N GLU A 360 -0.34 12.86 12.26
CA GLU A 360 0.78 13.65 12.79
C GLU A 360 1.51 12.96 13.94
N ARG A 361 0.80 12.18 14.75
CA ARG A 361 1.36 11.45 15.90
C ARG A 361 2.03 10.15 15.47
N GLU A 362 1.33 9.30 14.73
CA GLU A 362 1.74 7.90 14.49
C GLU A 362 2.47 7.70 13.16
N HIS A 363 2.18 8.53 12.15
CA HIS A 363 2.65 8.35 10.77
C HIS A 363 3.57 9.47 10.28
N ASN A 364 3.97 10.43 11.12
CA ASN A 364 4.84 11.51 10.70
C ASN A 364 6.14 10.97 10.08
N TYR A 365 6.39 11.33 8.82
CA TYR A 365 7.52 10.81 8.04
C TYR A 365 8.90 10.97 8.70
N ILE A 366 9.14 12.03 9.50
CA ILE A 366 10.40 12.22 10.24
C ILE A 366 10.46 11.29 11.46
N SER A 367 9.38 11.20 12.24
CA SER A 367 9.35 10.30 13.41
C SER A 367 9.47 8.83 12.99
N ILE A 368 8.80 8.45 11.91
CA ILE A 368 8.93 7.12 11.30
C ILE A 368 10.35 6.86 10.79
N ALA A 369 10.97 7.82 10.11
CA ALA A 369 12.36 7.68 9.67
C ALA A 369 13.32 7.44 10.86
N LYS A 370 13.10 8.08 12.01
CA LYS A 370 13.86 7.80 13.25
C LYS A 370 13.67 6.35 13.71
N LYS A 371 12.44 5.82 13.72
CA LYS A 371 12.16 4.41 14.06
C LYS A 371 12.90 3.43 13.15
N TYR A 372 12.99 3.71 11.85
CA TYR A 372 13.80 2.92 10.92
C TYR A 372 15.30 2.98 11.26
N LEU A 373 15.84 4.17 11.50
CA LEU A 373 17.25 4.35 11.87
C LEU A 373 17.63 3.63 13.17
N GLU A 374 16.71 3.58 14.15
CA GLU A 374 16.89 2.83 15.38
C GLU A 374 16.84 1.33 15.13
N THR A 375 15.86 0.87 14.36
CA THR A 375 15.67 -0.54 14.03
C THR A 375 16.85 -1.10 13.24
N TRP A 376 17.38 -0.36 12.25
CA TRP A 376 18.53 -0.81 11.46
C TRP A 376 19.85 -0.90 12.23
N LYS A 377 19.92 -0.36 13.46
CA LYS A 377 21.10 -0.50 14.33
C LYS A 377 21.12 -1.81 15.09
N LYS A 378 19.96 -2.45 15.30
CA LYS A 378 19.87 -3.83 15.79
C LYS A 378 20.63 -4.74 14.81
#